data_AF-A0A2E7VD24-F1
#
_entry.id   AF-A0A2E7VD24-F1
#
_cell.length_a   1.000
_cell.length_b   1.000
_cell.length_c   1.000
_cell.angle_alpha   90.00
_cell.angle_beta   90.00
_cell.angle_gamma   90.00
#
_symmetry.space_group_name_H-M   'P 1'
#
loop_
_entity.id
_entity.type
_entity.pdbx_description
1 polymer ?
#
loop_
_entity_poly.entity_id
_entity_poly.type
_entity_poly.pdbx_seq_one_letter_code
_entity_poly.pdbx_strand_id
1 'polypeptide(L)'
;MGGGLSENSDIKIYNDVDFKRGLGIPIGLGLGGSFFALIVLIGFFDGSPTAIVYFFAFMLHICHLILWPSSAMWLIVRGRKLENLPLRSGALLSLKLYAGWMVLFVLPFAWFAYNFNGIV
;
A
#
# COMPACT_ATOMS: atom_id res chain seq x y z
N MET A 1 -18.80 29.83 -29.52
CA MET A 1 -17.51 29.70 -28.79
C MET A 1 -17.83 29.38 -27.33
N GLY A 2 -17.76 28.12 -26.91
CA GLY A 2 -18.15 27.73 -25.54
C GLY A 2 -17.58 26.39 -25.04
N GLY A 3 -16.58 25.81 -25.71
CA GLY A 3 -16.05 24.47 -25.38
C GLY A 3 -14.83 24.43 -24.45
N GLY A 4 -14.07 25.53 -24.34
CA GLY A 4 -12.72 25.49 -23.73
C GLY A 4 -12.66 25.40 -22.19
N LEU A 5 -13.75 25.70 -21.48
CA LEU A 5 -13.78 25.63 -20.01
C LEU A 5 -14.10 24.22 -19.48
N SER A 6 -14.98 23.47 -20.16
CA SER A 6 -15.31 22.07 -19.80
C SER A 6 -14.12 21.14 -20.02
N GLU A 7 -13.50 21.25 -21.20
CA GLU A 7 -12.42 20.34 -21.62
C GLU A 7 -11.20 20.41 -20.69
N ASN A 8 -10.86 21.60 -20.20
CA ASN A 8 -9.73 21.79 -19.29
C ASN A 8 -10.01 21.25 -17.87
N SER A 9 -11.24 21.40 -17.37
CA SER A 9 -11.64 20.80 -16.10
C SER A 9 -11.67 19.28 -16.16
N ASP A 10 -12.14 18.71 -17.28
CA ASP A 10 -12.26 17.26 -17.46
C ASP A 10 -10.88 16.58 -17.50
N ILE A 11 -9.92 17.19 -18.21
CA ILE A 11 -8.52 16.71 -18.26
C ILE A 11 -7.87 16.76 -16.87
N LYS A 12 -8.09 17.85 -16.12
CA LYS A 12 -7.54 18.00 -14.77
C LYS A 12 -8.12 16.95 -13.80
N ILE A 13 -9.42 16.69 -13.89
CA ILE A 13 -10.10 15.67 -13.08
C ILE A 13 -9.58 14.28 -13.43
N TYR A 14 -9.45 13.95 -14.72
CA TYR A 14 -8.93 12.64 -15.16
C TYR A 14 -7.51 12.38 -14.64
N ASN A 15 -6.63 13.37 -14.78
CA ASN A 15 -5.25 13.29 -14.29
C ASN A 15 -5.18 13.13 -12.76
N ASP A 16 -6.04 13.82 -12.01
CA ASP A 16 -6.11 13.70 -10.55
C ASP A 16 -6.61 12.32 -10.11
N VAL A 17 -7.65 11.79 -10.77
CA VAL A 17 -8.20 10.46 -10.47
C VAL A 17 -7.17 9.37 -10.73
N ASP A 18 -6.47 9.42 -11.86
CA ASP A 18 -5.47 8.42 -12.19
C ASP A 18 -4.23 8.50 -11.30
N PHE A 19 -3.80 9.71 -10.95
CA PHE A 19 -2.75 9.90 -9.94
C PHE A 19 -3.17 9.29 -8.58
N LYS A 20 -4.38 9.60 -8.10
CA LYS A 20 -4.93 9.06 -6.85
C LYS A 20 -5.08 7.54 -6.89
N ARG A 21 -5.46 6.96 -8.03
CA ARG A 21 -5.51 5.50 -8.22
C ARG A 21 -4.12 4.89 -8.14
N GLY A 22 -3.15 5.49 -8.84
CA GLY A 22 -1.74 5.08 -8.81
C GLY A 22 -1.18 5.06 -7.40
N LEU A 23 -1.49 6.10 -6.62
CA LEU A 23 -1.03 6.26 -5.25
C LEU A 23 -1.78 5.37 -4.25
N GLY A 24 -3.12 5.42 -4.31
CA GLY A 24 -4.03 4.93 -3.30
C GLY A 24 -4.30 3.44 -3.38
N ILE A 25 -4.34 2.83 -4.57
CA ILE A 25 -4.58 1.38 -4.69
C ILE A 25 -3.49 0.58 -3.95
N PRO A 26 -2.19 0.83 -4.17
CA PRO A 26 -1.15 0.09 -3.45
C PRO A 26 -1.16 0.35 -1.94
N ILE A 27 -1.41 1.60 -1.52
CA ILE A 27 -1.54 1.96 -0.10
C ILE A 27 -2.71 1.22 0.55
N GLY A 28 -3.87 1.20 -0.10
CA GLY A 28 -5.07 0.53 0.40
C GLY A 28 -4.90 -0.99 0.50
N LEU A 29 -4.31 -1.63 -0.51
CA LEU A 29 -4.01 -3.06 -0.48
C LEU A 29 -2.93 -3.40 0.57
N GLY A 30 -1.92 -2.53 0.68
CA GLY A 30 -0.81 -2.64 1.61
C GLY A 30 -1.21 -2.34 3.04
N LEU A 31 -1.25 -1.06 3.40
CA LEU A 31 -1.62 -0.61 4.75
C LEU A 31 -3.02 -1.05 5.12
N GLY A 32 -4.01 -0.83 4.25
CA GLY A 32 -5.41 -1.15 4.60
C GLY A 32 -5.59 -2.63 4.94
N GLY A 33 -5.06 -3.53 4.12
CA GLY A 33 -5.08 -4.97 4.41
C GLY A 33 -4.31 -5.35 5.68
N SER A 34 -3.15 -4.72 5.90
CA SER A 34 -2.32 -4.97 7.09
C SER A 34 -2.97 -4.49 8.39
N PHE A 35 -3.55 -3.28 8.38
CA PHE A 35 -4.26 -2.73 9.53
C PHE A 35 -5.53 -3.52 9.82
N PHE A 36 -6.27 -3.93 8.79
CA PHE A 36 -7.43 -4.81 8.97
C PHE A 36 -7.03 -6.11 9.66
N ALA A 37 -5.98 -6.79 9.17
CA ALA A 37 -5.46 -8.00 9.81
C ALA A 37 -5.01 -7.76 11.25
N LEU A 38 -4.34 -6.63 11.52
CA LEU A 38 -3.87 -6.26 12.86
C LEU A 38 -5.04 -6.02 13.83
N ILE A 39 -6.08 -5.29 13.41
CA ILE A 39 -7.29 -5.05 14.22
C ILE A 39 -7.94 -6.38 14.60
N VAL A 40 -8.04 -7.30 13.63
CA VAL A 40 -8.59 -8.63 13.86
C VAL A 40 -7.72 -9.42 14.85
N LEU A 41 -6.40 -9.41 14.69
CA LEU A 41 -5.46 -10.08 15.60
C LEU A 41 -5.55 -9.56 17.04
N ILE A 42 -5.63 -8.23 17.21
CA ILE A 42 -5.78 -7.62 18.53
C ILE A 42 -7.11 -8.01 19.17
N GLY A 43 -8.19 -8.12 18.38
CA GLY A 43 -9.50 -8.56 18.88
C GLY A 43 -9.56 -10.03 19.32
N PHE A 44 -8.60 -10.86 18.89
CA PHE A 44 -8.57 -12.30 19.14
C PHE A 44 -7.59 -12.73 20.24
N PHE A 45 -7.18 -11.79 21.09
CA PHE A 45 -6.12 -11.95 22.10
C PHE A 45 -6.36 -13.07 23.14
N ASP A 46 -7.60 -13.55 23.29
CA ASP A 46 -7.94 -14.65 24.21
C ASP A 46 -8.84 -15.70 23.52
N GLY A 47 -8.30 -16.91 23.29
CA GLY A 47 -9.10 -18.10 22.97
C GLY A 47 -9.40 -18.38 21.49
N SER A 48 -8.81 -17.65 20.54
CA SER A 48 -8.99 -17.93 19.11
C SER A 48 -8.23 -19.19 18.65
N PRO A 49 -8.78 -19.97 17.70
CA PRO A 49 -8.07 -21.09 17.11
C PRO A 49 -6.73 -20.63 16.50
N THR A 50 -5.65 -21.34 16.83
CA THR A 50 -4.27 -20.99 16.40
C THR A 50 -4.15 -20.81 14.88
N ALA A 51 -4.93 -21.56 14.10
CA ALA A 51 -4.97 -21.44 12.64
C ALA A 51 -5.47 -20.06 12.16
N ILE A 52 -6.45 -19.47 12.85
CA ILE A 52 -6.99 -18.14 12.51
C ILE A 52 -5.94 -17.07 12.80
N VAL A 53 -5.25 -17.18 13.93
CA VAL A 53 -4.15 -16.28 14.30
C VAL A 53 -3.04 -16.32 13.25
N TYR A 54 -2.59 -17.52 12.86
CA TYR A 54 -1.56 -17.64 11.82
C TYR A 54 -2.01 -17.12 10.47
N PHE A 55 -3.27 -17.33 10.08
CA PHE A 55 -3.81 -16.80 8.83
C PHE A 55 -3.75 -15.27 8.80
N PHE A 56 -4.23 -14.60 9.85
CA PHE A 56 -4.20 -13.13 9.88
C PHE A 56 -2.78 -12.57 10.07
N ALA A 57 -1.92 -13.25 10.82
CA ALA A 57 -0.51 -12.88 10.92
C ALA A 57 0.18 -12.98 9.55
N PHE A 58 -0.07 -14.05 8.80
CA PHE A 58 0.42 -14.19 7.43
C PHE A 58 -0.15 -13.11 6.50
N MET A 59 -1.45 -12.84 6.60
CA MET A 59 -2.12 -11.80 5.81
C MET A 59 -1.51 -10.41 6.07
N LEU A 60 -1.21 -10.09 7.33
CA LEU A 60 -0.53 -8.86 7.73
C LEU A 60 0.81 -8.69 6.99
N HIS A 61 1.62 -9.73 6.93
CA HIS A 61 2.92 -9.69 6.26
C HIS A 61 2.78 -9.64 4.74
N ILE A 62 1.88 -10.44 4.15
CA ILE A 62 1.69 -10.47 2.69
C ILE A 62 1.15 -9.16 2.16
N CYS A 63 0.14 -8.57 2.82
CA CYS A 63 -0.41 -7.29 2.40
C CYS A 63 0.68 -6.22 2.34
N HIS A 64 1.45 -6.12 3.42
CA HIS A 64 2.47 -5.09 3.54
C HIS A 64 3.68 -5.32 2.63
N LEU A 65 4.28 -6.50 2.69
CA LEU A 65 5.58 -6.79 2.06
C LEU A 65 5.47 -7.17 0.59
N ILE A 66 4.34 -7.73 0.17
CA ILE A 66 4.16 -8.26 -1.19
C ILE A 66 3.13 -7.44 -1.95
N LEU A 67 1.89 -7.34 -1.46
CA LEU A 67 0.81 -6.73 -2.24
C LEU A 67 1.04 -5.26 -2.51
N TRP A 68 1.59 -4.50 -1.55
CA TRP A 68 1.89 -3.08 -1.77
C TRP A 68 2.95 -2.87 -2.87
N PRO A 69 4.20 -3.32 -2.75
CA PRO A 69 5.20 -3.07 -3.80
C PRO A 69 4.81 -3.71 -5.14
N SER A 70 4.16 -4.88 -5.12
CA SER A 70 3.74 -5.56 -6.35
C SER A 70 2.65 -4.81 -7.10
N SER A 71 1.62 -4.31 -6.40
CA SER A 71 0.56 -3.53 -7.03
C SER A 71 1.05 -2.17 -7.51
N ALA A 72 1.95 -1.51 -6.76
CA ALA A 72 2.60 -0.29 -7.21
C ALA A 72 3.42 -0.55 -8.50
N MET A 73 4.23 -1.62 -8.51
CA MET A 73 5.04 -1.98 -9.68
C MET A 73 4.17 -2.32 -10.89
N TRP A 74 3.08 -3.06 -10.69
CA TRP A 74 2.12 -3.37 -11.75
C TRP A 74 1.49 -2.10 -12.34
N LEU A 75 1.11 -1.13 -11.51
CA LEU A 75 0.56 0.16 -11.96
C LEU A 75 1.62 1.02 -12.68
N ILE A 76 2.89 0.96 -12.29
CA ILE A 76 3.99 1.60 -13.02
C ILE A 76 4.12 1.03 -14.43
N VAL A 77 4.12 -0.31 -14.57
CA VAL A 77 4.21 -0.99 -15.87
C VAL A 77 2.98 -0.68 -16.72
N ARG A 78 1.80 -0.72 -16.12
CA ARG A 78 0.54 -0.41 -16.81
C ARG A 78 0.48 1.06 -17.26
N GLY A 79 0.86 1.99 -16.40
CA GLY A 79 0.93 3.42 -16.73
C GLY A 79 1.92 3.71 -17.86
N ARG A 80 3.03 2.96 -17.94
CA ARG A 80 3.95 3.05 -19.09
C ARG A 80 3.31 2.55 -20.38
N LYS A 81 2.62 1.39 -20.34
CA LYS A 81 1.97 0.81 -21.54
C LYS A 81 0.82 1.66 -22.07
N LEU A 82 0.12 2.38 -21.19
CA LEU A 82 -1.03 3.22 -21.52
C LEU A 82 -0.66 4.70 -21.74
N GLU A 83 0.64 5.04 -21.72
CA GLU A 83 1.14 6.43 -21.75
C GLU A 83 0.50 7.35 -20.67
N ASN A 84 0.00 6.75 -19.59
CA ASN A 84 -0.68 7.44 -18.49
C ASN A 84 0.36 7.88 -17.44
N LEU A 85 0.91 9.07 -17.66
CA LEU A 85 1.90 9.70 -16.78
C LEU A 85 1.38 9.95 -15.35
N PRO A 86 0.14 10.44 -15.12
CA PRO A 86 -0.40 10.62 -13.77
C PRO A 86 -0.46 9.32 -12.97
N LEU A 87 -0.97 8.23 -13.57
CA LEU A 87 -1.05 6.91 -12.94
C LEU A 87 0.34 6.40 -12.52
N ARG A 88 1.31 6.50 -13.44
CA ARG A 88 2.68 6.08 -13.20
C ARG A 88 3.33 6.90 -12.08
N SER A 89 3.11 8.22 -12.07
CA SER A 89 3.68 9.13 -11.07
C SER A 89 3.11 8.85 -9.68
N GLY A 90 1.80 8.62 -9.58
CA GLY A 90 1.15 8.21 -8.33
C GLY A 90 1.69 6.88 -7.81
N ALA A 91 1.86 5.89 -8.69
CA ALA A 91 2.40 4.58 -8.31
C ALA A 91 3.88 4.64 -7.86
N LEU A 92 4.71 5.46 -8.51
CA LEU A 92 6.09 5.71 -8.07
C LEU A 92 6.13 6.39 -6.69
N LEU A 93 5.25 7.36 -6.44
CA LEU A 93 5.15 8.00 -5.14
C LEU A 93 4.71 6.99 -4.07
N SER A 94 3.76 6.12 -4.39
CA SER A 94 3.34 5.03 -3.50
C SER A 94 4.50 4.10 -3.12
N LEU A 95 5.35 3.75 -4.09
CA LEU A 95 6.51 2.90 -3.84
C LEU A 95 7.59 3.62 -3.01
N LYS A 96 7.77 4.95 -3.21
CA LYS A 96 8.65 5.76 -2.36
C LYS A 96 8.14 5.82 -0.91
N LEU A 97 6.83 5.99 -0.74
CA LEU A 97 6.20 5.97 0.59
C LEU A 97 6.38 4.61 1.27
N TYR A 98 6.22 3.51 0.52
CA TYR A 98 6.52 2.17 1.03
C TYR A 98 7.98 2.05 1.50
N ALA A 99 8.95 2.47 0.68
CA ALA A 99 10.36 2.41 1.06
C ALA A 99 10.65 3.26 2.31
N GLY A 100 10.11 4.48 2.38
CA GLY A 100 10.21 5.34 3.55
C GLY A 100 9.61 4.68 4.80
N TRP A 101 8.44 4.07 4.66
CA TRP A 101 7.79 3.35 5.76
C TRP A 101 8.62 2.16 6.27
N MET A 102 9.19 1.37 5.36
CA MET A 102 10.06 0.25 5.72
C MET A 102 11.28 0.71 6.52
N VAL A 103 11.92 1.81 6.10
CA VAL A 103 13.11 2.34 6.77
C VAL A 103 12.78 3.01 8.11
N LEU A 104 11.67 3.75 8.19
CA LEU A 104 11.33 4.54 9.37
C LEU A 104 10.64 3.73 10.48
N PHE A 105 9.88 2.70 10.12
CA PHE A 105 9.11 1.93 11.08
C PHE A 105 9.57 0.47 11.12
N VAL A 106 9.48 -0.24 10.00
CA VAL A 106 9.67 -1.70 9.99
C VAL A 106 11.09 -2.11 10.42
N LEU A 107 12.12 -1.49 9.86
CA LEU A 107 13.51 -1.83 10.20
C LEU A 107 13.85 -1.51 11.67
N PRO A 108 13.52 -0.33 12.23
CA PRO A 108 13.72 -0.05 13.65
C PRO A 108 12.97 -1.01 14.58
N PHE A 109 11.71 -1.32 14.28
CA PHE A 109 10.94 -2.26 15.09
C PHE A 109 11.50 -3.68 15.02
N ALA A 110 11.92 -4.13 13.83
CA ALA A 110 12.56 -5.43 13.65
C ALA A 110 13.90 -5.51 14.40
N TRP A 111 14.72 -4.46 14.30
CA TRP A 111 15.97 -4.35 15.04
C TRP A 111 15.73 -4.39 16.55
N PHE A 112 14.75 -3.61 17.04
CA PHE A 112 14.40 -3.60 18.45
C PHE A 112 13.92 -4.98 18.92
N ALA A 113 13.04 -5.63 18.15
CA ALA A 113 12.56 -6.96 18.48
C ALA A 113 13.68 -8.00 18.51
N TYR A 114 14.59 -7.98 17.54
CA TYR A 114 15.72 -8.90 17.48
C TYR A 114 16.67 -8.72 18.68
N ASN A 115 16.98 -7.48 19.06
CA ASN A 115 17.97 -7.19 20.10
C ASN A 115 17.40 -7.21 21.52
N PHE A 116 16.12 -6.88 21.72
CA PHE A 116 15.54 -6.64 23.04
C PHE A 116 14.35 -7.56 23.41
N ASN A 117 13.71 -8.23 22.44
CA ASN A 117 12.63 -9.19 22.72
C ASN A 117 13.08 -10.66 22.77
N GLY A 118 14.40 -10.92 22.72
CA GLY A 118 14.95 -12.25 23.03
C GLY A 118 14.42 -13.36 22.13
N ILE A 119 14.66 -13.27 20.82
CA ILE A 119 14.73 -14.50 20.01
C ILE A 119 16.01 -15.22 20.46
N VAL A 120 15.86 -16.07 21.48
CA VAL A 120 16.81 -17.14 21.82
C VAL A 120 16.50 -18.33 20.91
#